data_AF-A0A3M6VUD8-F1
#
_entry.id   AF-A0A3M6VUD8-F1
#
_cell.length_a   1.000
_cell.length_b   1.000
_cell.length_c   1.000
_cell.angle_alpha   90.00
_cell.angle_beta   90.00
_cell.angle_gamma   90.00
#
_symmetry.space_group_name_H-M   'P 1'
#
loop_
_entity.id
_entity.type
_entity.pdbx_description
1 polymer ?
#
loop_
_entity_poly.entity_id
_entity_poly.type
_entity_poly.pdbx_seq_one_letter_code
_entity_poly.pdbx_strand_id
1 'polypeptide(L)'
;MAKQPIIQAAWRSMPLTRIRERHAILKTVPMRSCNSLFVPPPQYPFTGFEILFLGTGAGSPSVRRNPTGICIRLARSNWMFDCAEGSLRQLIKSVVRVPLTTKFFVTHLHGDHVYGLPGILCTLDNHNADYKDPETRLKVPRPINVYGPLGLFSYLNTAFCTSSTRLTNLKIIVHELVGSEMLKKTSAHEKFMRNAPKHPSLRRKWIHAESDGNGHVWNVLDDGKFIVKAATLKHTVTSFG
;
A
#
# COMPACT_ATOMS: atom_id res chain seq x y z
N MET A 1 11.28 -30.46 -31.21
CA MET A 1 10.62 -29.89 -30.01
C MET A 1 9.81 -28.67 -30.45
N ALA A 2 8.49 -28.82 -30.49
CA ALA A 2 7.57 -27.79 -30.96
C ALA A 2 7.46 -26.64 -29.93
N LYS A 3 7.62 -25.39 -30.39
CA LYS A 3 7.37 -24.17 -29.61
C LYS A 3 5.87 -24.03 -29.37
N GLN A 4 5.44 -23.95 -28.11
CA GLN A 4 4.07 -23.56 -27.78
C GLN A 4 3.80 -22.12 -28.23
N PRO A 5 2.64 -21.83 -28.83
CA PRO A 5 2.28 -20.47 -29.20
C PRO A 5 1.90 -19.66 -27.95
N ILE A 6 2.42 -18.43 -27.87
CA ILE A 6 2.04 -17.44 -26.87
C ILE A 6 0.59 -17.03 -27.16
N ILE A 7 -0.35 -17.45 -26.31
CA ILE A 7 -1.74 -17.00 -26.37
C ILE A 7 -1.75 -15.53 -25.92
N GLN A 8 -1.78 -14.60 -26.89
CA GLN A 8 -2.09 -13.21 -26.60
C GLN A 8 -3.52 -13.14 -26.08
N ALA A 9 -3.69 -12.67 -24.85
CA ALA A 9 -5.00 -12.58 -24.24
C ALA A 9 -5.88 -11.55 -24.99
N ALA A 10 -7.08 -11.97 -25.39
CA ALA A 10 -7.98 -11.29 -26.32
C ALA A 10 -8.34 -9.83 -25.97
N TRP A 11 -8.19 -9.44 -24.70
CA TRP A 11 -8.50 -8.09 -24.20
C TRP A 11 -7.52 -7.01 -24.66
N ARG A 12 -6.37 -7.35 -25.27
CA ARG A 12 -5.47 -6.36 -25.90
C ARG A 12 -6.04 -5.72 -27.18
N SER A 13 -7.13 -6.28 -27.73
CA SER A 13 -7.72 -5.84 -29.01
C SER A 13 -9.09 -5.17 -28.89
N MET A 14 -9.67 -5.08 -27.69
CA MET A 14 -10.97 -4.43 -27.50
C MET A 14 -10.79 -2.92 -27.29
N PRO A 15 -11.50 -2.06 -28.05
CA PRO A 15 -11.50 -0.64 -27.78
C PRO A 15 -12.09 -0.39 -26.39
N LEU A 16 -11.32 0.30 -25.53
CA LEU A 16 -11.75 0.71 -24.20
C LEU A 16 -13.05 1.50 -24.32
N THR A 17 -14.18 0.90 -23.93
CA THR A 17 -15.48 1.59 -23.89
C THR A 17 -15.34 2.85 -23.05
N ARG A 18 -15.57 4.01 -23.69
CA ARG A 18 -15.40 5.34 -23.09
C ARG A 18 -16.31 5.48 -21.87
N ILE A 19 -15.69 5.55 -20.69
CA ILE A 19 -16.39 5.80 -19.43
C ILE A 19 -16.90 7.24 -19.48
N ARG A 20 -18.24 7.42 -19.46
CA ARG A 20 -18.87 8.71 -19.80
C ARG A 20 -18.67 9.80 -18.75
N GLU A 21 -18.53 9.45 -17.47
CA GLU A 21 -18.18 10.39 -16.41
C GLU A 21 -17.70 9.63 -15.16
N ARG A 22 -16.59 10.05 -14.55
CA ARG A 22 -16.15 9.58 -13.22
C ARG A 22 -16.05 10.79 -12.30
N HIS A 23 -16.92 10.88 -11.31
CA HIS A 23 -16.80 11.88 -10.26
C HIS A 23 -15.68 11.47 -9.30
N ALA A 24 -14.56 12.19 -9.33
CA ALA A 24 -13.49 12.06 -8.34
C ALA A 24 -13.75 13.07 -7.22
N ILE A 25 -13.91 12.58 -5.99
CA ILE A 25 -14.07 13.44 -4.82
C ILE A 25 -12.70 13.67 -4.20
N LEU A 26 -12.32 14.94 -4.01
CA LEU A 26 -11.09 15.34 -3.34
C LEU A 26 -11.42 15.91 -1.96
N LYS A 27 -10.90 15.30 -0.89
CA LYS A 27 -11.14 15.75 0.49
C LYS A 27 -9.87 15.75 1.33
N THR A 28 -9.90 16.52 2.40
CA THR A 28 -8.89 16.55 3.47
C THR A 28 -9.53 16.15 4.79
N VAL A 29 -8.77 15.53 5.69
CA VAL A 29 -9.25 15.26 7.06
C VAL A 29 -9.44 16.60 7.81
N PRO A 30 -10.64 16.90 8.34
CA PRO A 30 -10.91 18.15 9.05
C PRO A 30 -10.04 18.32 10.30
N MET A 31 -9.61 19.56 10.58
CA MET A 31 -8.72 19.89 11.71
C MET A 31 -9.37 19.62 13.07
N ARG A 32 -10.67 19.92 13.20
CA ARG A 32 -11.51 19.49 14.32
C ARG A 32 -12.17 18.20 13.88
N SER A 33 -11.96 17.13 14.65
CA SER A 33 -12.56 15.83 14.36
C SER A 33 -14.04 16.02 14.08
N CYS A 34 -14.49 15.74 12.86
CA CYS A 34 -15.86 15.33 12.67
C CYS A 34 -15.98 14.06 13.50
N ASN A 35 -16.65 14.15 14.64
CA ASN A 35 -16.85 13.01 15.50
C ASN A 35 -17.72 12.03 14.70
N SER A 36 -17.07 11.11 13.98
CA SER A 36 -17.73 10.21 13.03
C SER A 36 -18.68 9.22 13.73
N LEU A 37 -18.64 9.17 15.07
CA LEU A 37 -19.65 8.56 15.92
C LEU A 37 -21.05 9.16 15.73
N PHE A 38 -21.16 10.44 15.32
CA PHE A 38 -22.42 11.16 15.14
C PHE A 38 -22.83 11.36 13.68
N VAL A 39 -22.00 10.94 12.73
CA VAL A 39 -22.40 10.88 11.33
C VAL A 39 -23.05 9.52 11.14
N PRO A 40 -24.37 9.43 10.89
CA PRO A 40 -24.98 8.14 10.62
C PRO A 40 -24.21 7.48 9.47
N PRO A 41 -23.84 6.20 9.59
CA PRO A 41 -23.15 5.51 8.53
C PRO A 41 -23.97 5.69 7.25
N PRO A 42 -23.33 6.03 6.11
CA PRO A 42 -24.07 6.29 4.88
C PRO A 42 -24.98 5.11 4.60
N GLN A 43 -26.27 5.40 4.41
CA GLN A 43 -27.32 4.37 4.23
C GLN A 43 -27.05 3.48 3.00
N TYR A 44 -26.22 3.96 2.08
CA TYR A 44 -25.76 3.23 0.91
C TYR A 44 -24.24 3.01 0.97
N PRO A 45 -23.75 1.82 0.56
CA PRO A 45 -22.32 1.58 0.46
C PRO A 45 -21.71 2.59 -0.52
N PHE A 46 -20.57 3.17 -0.15
CA PHE A 46 -19.82 4.03 -1.06
C PHE A 46 -19.48 3.23 -2.34
N THR A 47 -19.83 3.75 -3.51
CA THR A 47 -19.57 3.11 -4.81
C THR A 47 -18.57 3.88 -5.67
N GLY A 48 -18.11 5.04 -5.18
CA GLY A 48 -17.30 5.97 -5.95
C GLY A 48 -15.78 5.75 -5.84
N PHE A 49 -15.06 6.79 -6.26
CA PHE A 49 -13.62 6.94 -6.16
C PHE A 49 -13.33 8.26 -5.44
N GLU A 50 -12.62 8.21 -4.32
CA GLU A 50 -12.32 9.38 -3.50
C GLU A 50 -10.84 9.37 -3.10
N ILE A 51 -10.19 10.54 -3.22
CA ILE A 51 -8.84 10.77 -2.76
C ILE A 51 -8.93 11.60 -1.48
N LEU A 52 -8.43 11.04 -0.40
CA LEU A 52 -8.38 11.67 0.91
C LEU A 52 -6.93 11.97 1.30
N PHE A 53 -6.61 13.24 1.49
CA PHE A 53 -5.33 13.62 2.09
C PHE A 53 -5.39 13.49 3.60
N LEU A 54 -4.60 12.56 4.14
CA LEU A 54 -4.41 12.36 5.57
C LEU A 54 -3.34 13.30 6.12
N GLY A 55 -2.32 13.59 5.31
CA GLY A 55 -1.30 14.58 5.57
C GLY A 55 -0.68 15.11 4.29
N THR A 56 -0.16 16.33 4.38
CA THR A 56 0.37 17.09 3.22
C THR A 56 1.68 17.81 3.55
N GLY A 57 2.20 17.64 4.77
CA GLY A 57 3.52 18.15 5.14
C GLY A 57 4.64 17.29 4.56
N ALA A 58 5.82 17.88 4.41
CA ALA A 58 7.03 17.21 3.96
C ALA A 58 8.16 17.41 4.99
N GLY A 59 9.03 16.41 5.15
CA GLY A 59 10.21 16.46 6.00
C GLY A 59 9.92 16.31 7.49
N SER A 60 9.21 17.25 8.11
CA SER A 60 8.89 17.22 9.54
C SER A 60 7.42 17.51 9.80
N PRO A 61 6.78 16.81 10.76
CA PRO A 61 5.42 17.12 11.16
C PRO A 61 5.36 18.56 11.67
N SER A 62 4.32 19.28 11.27
CA SER A 62 3.96 20.55 11.91
C SER A 62 2.70 20.35 12.72
N VAL A 63 2.46 21.21 13.71
CA VAL A 63 1.22 21.19 14.51
C VAL A 63 -0.03 21.25 13.62
N ARG A 64 0.05 21.91 12.46
CA ARG A 64 -1.08 22.13 11.54
C ARG A 64 -1.20 21.09 10.43
N ARG A 65 -0.11 20.45 10.03
CA ARG A 65 -0.05 19.53 8.89
C ARG A 65 0.70 18.27 9.26
N ASN A 66 -0.01 17.15 9.24
CA ASN A 66 0.58 15.82 9.33
C ASN A 66 1.53 15.60 8.13
N PRO A 67 2.63 14.84 8.28
CA PRO A 67 3.47 14.47 7.14
C PRO A 67 2.70 13.57 6.17
N THR A 68 3.29 13.29 5.02
CA THR A 68 2.60 12.75 3.84
C THR A 68 1.75 11.50 4.12
N GLY A 69 0.60 11.43 3.48
CA GLY A 69 -0.26 10.26 3.54
C GLY A 69 -1.54 10.52 2.76
N ILE A 70 -1.82 9.64 1.81
CA ILE A 70 -3.00 9.72 0.96
C ILE A 70 -3.75 8.39 1.06
N CYS A 71 -5.07 8.47 1.19
CA CYS A 71 -5.93 7.30 1.12
C CYS A 71 -6.81 7.41 -0.13
N ILE A 72 -6.70 6.43 -1.02
CA ILE A 72 -7.66 6.23 -2.11
C ILE A 72 -8.77 5.32 -1.58
N ARG A 73 -9.95 5.88 -1.38
CA ARG A 73 -11.15 5.13 -1.00
C ARG A 73 -11.85 4.66 -2.27
N LEU A 74 -12.03 3.34 -2.35
CA LEU A 74 -12.79 2.67 -3.41
C LEU A 74 -14.04 2.04 -2.80
N ALA A 75 -14.92 1.53 -3.66
CA ALA A 75 -16.22 1.02 -3.22
C ALA A 75 -16.17 -0.06 -2.10
N ARG A 76 -15.13 -0.90 -2.08
CA ARG A 76 -15.00 -2.02 -1.12
C ARG A 76 -13.62 -2.16 -0.50
N SER A 77 -12.71 -1.23 -0.78
CA SER A 77 -11.32 -1.29 -0.30
C SER A 77 -10.74 0.10 -0.20
N ASN A 78 -9.76 0.27 0.67
CA ASN A 78 -8.95 1.49 0.69
C ASN A 78 -7.51 1.14 0.40
N TRP A 79 -6.85 2.03 -0.34
CA TRP A 79 -5.42 1.93 -0.64
C TRP A 79 -4.71 3.13 -0.02
N MET A 80 -3.59 2.87 0.62
CA MET A 80 -2.77 3.91 1.24
C MET A 80 -1.55 4.18 0.36
N PHE A 81 -1.26 5.45 0.12
CA PHE A 81 -0.06 5.93 -0.56
C PHE A 81 0.70 6.78 0.44
N ASP A 82 1.86 6.27 0.83
CA ASP A 82 2.65 6.68 1.99
C ASP A 82 1.89 6.64 3.32
N CYS A 83 2.64 6.41 4.38
CA CYS A 83 2.16 6.21 5.74
C CYS A 83 3.14 6.85 6.73
N ALA A 84 3.19 8.18 6.72
CA ALA A 84 3.92 8.92 7.73
C ALA A 84 3.43 8.62 9.16
N GLU A 85 4.24 8.99 10.14
CA GLU A 85 3.79 9.12 11.53
C GLU A 85 2.47 9.92 11.61
N GLY A 86 1.57 9.51 12.52
CA GLY A 86 0.27 10.15 12.69
C GLY A 86 -0.80 9.78 11.65
N SER A 87 -0.44 9.10 10.55
CA SER A 87 -1.39 8.69 9.50
C SER A 87 -2.53 7.83 10.04
N LEU A 88 -2.27 6.94 11.02
CA LEU A 88 -3.31 6.14 11.67
C LEU A 88 -4.38 7.03 12.32
N ARG A 89 -3.95 8.05 13.09
CA ARG A 89 -4.85 8.97 13.77
C ARG A 89 -5.70 9.75 12.77
N GLN A 90 -5.10 10.16 11.66
CA GLN A 90 -5.80 10.86 10.59
C GLN A 90 -6.81 9.94 9.89
N LEU A 91 -6.47 8.66 9.69
CA LEU A 91 -7.39 7.66 9.15
C LEU A 91 -8.59 7.43 10.08
N ILE A 92 -8.37 7.30 11.38
CA ILE A 92 -9.43 7.13 12.40
C ILE A 92 -10.37 8.35 12.45
N LYS A 93 -9.83 9.57 12.33
CA LYS A 93 -10.62 10.81 12.29
C LYS A 93 -11.44 10.98 11.00
N SER A 94 -11.18 10.17 9.98
CA SER A 94 -11.81 10.29 8.67
C SER A 94 -13.08 9.43 8.57
N VAL A 95 -13.73 9.50 7.40
CA VAL A 95 -14.87 8.63 7.02
C VAL A 95 -14.43 7.26 6.51
N VAL A 96 -13.12 6.97 6.50
CA VAL A 96 -12.57 5.73 5.98
C VAL A 96 -12.68 4.63 7.03
N ARG A 97 -13.27 3.50 6.63
CA ARG A 97 -13.28 2.29 7.46
C ARG A 97 -11.89 1.67 7.43
N VAL A 98 -11.09 1.90 8.47
CA VAL A 98 -9.73 1.37 8.65
C VAL A 98 -9.62 -0.11 8.23
N PRO A 99 -10.51 -1.04 8.66
CA PRO A 99 -10.35 -2.46 8.35
C PRO A 99 -10.46 -2.79 6.86
N LEU A 100 -10.99 -1.90 6.01
CA LEU A 100 -11.06 -2.11 4.55
C LEU A 100 -9.76 -1.72 3.83
N THR A 101 -8.75 -1.24 4.54
CA THR A 101 -7.45 -0.92 3.97
C THR A 101 -6.64 -2.18 3.71
N THR A 102 -6.41 -2.51 2.43
CA THR A 102 -5.81 -3.80 2.02
C THR A 102 -4.50 -3.68 1.23
N LYS A 103 -4.20 -2.49 0.71
CA LYS A 103 -3.00 -2.22 -0.07
C LYS A 103 -2.31 -0.95 0.42
N PHE A 104 -0.99 -1.01 0.50
CA PHE A 104 -0.12 0.08 0.90
C PHE A 104 0.94 0.26 -0.17
N PHE A 105 1.17 1.48 -0.62
CA PHE A 105 2.18 1.86 -1.59
C PHE A 105 3.09 2.89 -0.94
N VAL A 106 4.37 2.56 -0.78
CA VAL A 106 5.39 3.44 -0.20
C VAL A 106 6.25 3.94 -1.35
N THR A 107 6.35 5.25 -1.50
CA THR A 107 7.10 5.88 -2.59
C THR A 107 8.61 5.75 -2.38
N HIS A 108 9.08 5.99 -1.15
CA HIS A 108 10.49 5.87 -0.76
C HIS A 108 10.67 5.65 0.74
N LEU A 109 11.88 5.29 1.17
CA LEU A 109 12.20 4.94 2.57
C LEU A 109 12.71 6.13 3.40
N HIS A 110 12.04 7.28 3.32
CA HIS A 110 12.20 8.32 4.32
C HIS A 110 11.15 8.19 5.43
N GLY A 111 11.50 8.66 6.63
CA GLY A 111 10.68 8.48 7.82
C GLY A 111 9.31 9.13 7.72
N ASP A 112 9.25 10.30 7.10
CA ASP A 112 8.02 11.04 6.83
C ASP A 112 7.13 10.38 5.76
N HIS A 113 7.52 9.22 5.21
CA HIS A 113 6.71 8.41 4.30
C HIS A 113 6.36 7.02 4.86
N VAL A 114 7.08 6.51 5.87
CA VAL A 114 6.96 5.09 6.28
C VAL A 114 6.79 4.85 7.78
N TYR A 115 7.12 5.82 8.64
CA TYR A 115 7.18 5.57 10.10
C TYR A 115 5.84 5.26 10.77
N GLY A 116 4.71 5.62 10.15
CA GLY A 116 3.39 5.24 10.64
C GLY A 116 2.94 3.83 10.23
N LEU A 117 3.61 3.23 9.24
CA LEU A 117 3.17 1.97 8.64
C LEU A 117 3.11 0.79 9.63
N PRO A 118 4.13 0.54 10.48
CA PRO A 118 4.05 -0.57 11.44
C PRO A 118 2.85 -0.45 12.39
N GLY A 119 2.60 0.76 12.92
CA GLY A 119 1.48 1.00 13.84
C GLY A 119 0.10 0.85 13.19
N ILE A 120 -0.03 1.23 11.91
CA ILE A 120 -1.26 0.98 11.14
C ILE A 120 -1.49 -0.52 10.96
N LEU A 121 -0.45 -1.29 10.63
CA LEU A 121 -0.55 -2.74 10.42
C LEU A 121 -0.93 -3.48 11.71
N CYS A 122 -0.35 -3.13 12.86
CA CYS A 122 -0.76 -3.69 14.16
C CYS A 122 -2.22 -3.37 14.49
N THR A 123 -2.66 -2.14 14.20
CA THR A 123 -4.07 -1.74 14.42
C THR A 123 -5.01 -2.50 13.49
N LEU A 124 -4.62 -2.72 12.24
CA LEU A 124 -5.37 -3.54 11.30
C LEU A 124 -5.49 -5.00 11.77
N ASP A 125 -4.45 -5.56 12.38
CA ASP A 125 -4.49 -6.92 12.91
C ASP A 125 -5.58 -7.07 13.98
N ASN A 126 -5.63 -6.15 14.94
CA ASN A 126 -6.67 -6.14 15.96
C ASN A 126 -8.08 -6.01 15.35
N HIS A 127 -8.24 -5.12 14.35
CA HIS A 127 -9.53 -4.91 13.71
C HIS A 127 -10.00 -6.05 12.80
N ASN A 128 -9.13 -7.00 12.43
CA ASN A 128 -9.46 -8.10 11.52
C ASN A 128 -9.63 -9.45 12.24
N ALA A 129 -9.78 -9.47 13.56
CA ALA A 129 -10.01 -10.70 14.34
C ALA A 129 -11.23 -11.55 13.88
N ASP A 130 -12.25 -10.88 13.34
CA ASP A 130 -13.46 -11.52 12.80
C ASP A 130 -13.50 -11.58 11.27
N TYR A 131 -12.37 -11.30 10.61
CA TYR A 131 -12.29 -11.46 9.16
C TYR A 131 -12.56 -12.92 8.77
N LYS A 132 -13.44 -13.08 7.78
CA LYS A 132 -13.70 -14.35 7.11
C LYS A 132 -13.39 -14.17 5.65
N ASP A 133 -12.77 -15.18 5.06
CA ASP A 133 -12.52 -15.20 3.65
C ASP A 133 -13.84 -15.09 2.85
N PRO A 134 -13.95 -14.18 1.86
CA PRO A 134 -15.20 -13.97 1.13
C PRO A 134 -15.71 -15.21 0.40
N GLU A 135 -14.80 -16.05 -0.10
CA GLU A 135 -15.10 -17.22 -0.91
C GLU A 135 -15.41 -18.44 -0.03
N THR A 136 -14.51 -18.77 0.90
CA THR A 136 -14.61 -19.97 1.73
C THR A 136 -15.39 -19.76 3.03
N ARG A 137 -15.63 -18.50 3.44
CA ARG A 137 -16.30 -18.10 4.70
C ARG A 137 -15.60 -18.59 5.98
N LEU A 138 -14.38 -19.11 5.88
CA LEU A 138 -13.58 -19.54 7.01
C LEU A 138 -12.85 -18.36 7.64
N LYS A 139 -12.62 -18.45 8.97
CA LYS A 139 -11.72 -17.52 9.67
C LYS A 139 -10.29 -17.82 9.22
N VAL A 140 -9.67 -16.87 8.53
CA VAL A 140 -8.28 -16.96 8.07
C VAL A 140 -7.61 -15.60 8.25
N PRO A 141 -6.28 -15.51 8.34
CA PRO A 141 -5.60 -14.22 8.35
C PRO A 141 -5.86 -13.44 7.06
N ARG A 142 -6.24 -12.18 7.19
CA ARG A 142 -6.54 -11.31 6.04
C ARG A 142 -5.27 -10.99 5.25
N PRO A 143 -5.27 -11.14 3.91
CA PRO A 143 -4.14 -10.75 3.09
C PRO A 143 -4.01 -9.23 2.99
N ILE A 144 -2.82 -8.71 3.30
CA ILE A 144 -2.44 -7.30 3.12
C ILE A 144 -1.22 -7.24 2.20
N ASN A 145 -1.26 -6.37 1.20
CA ASN A 145 -0.14 -6.17 0.29
C ASN A 145 0.51 -4.81 0.55
N VAL A 146 1.82 -4.81 0.70
CA VAL A 146 2.63 -3.60 0.88
C VAL A 146 3.61 -3.55 -0.28
N TYR A 147 3.61 -2.47 -1.05
CA TYR A 147 4.45 -2.25 -2.21
C TYR A 147 5.40 -1.10 -1.93
N GLY A 148 6.66 -1.20 -2.37
CA GLY A 148 7.58 -0.08 -2.23
C GLY A 148 9.03 -0.45 -2.54
N PRO A 149 10.01 0.35 -2.09
CA PRO A 149 11.41 0.16 -2.43
C PRO A 149 12.03 -1.06 -1.75
N LEU A 150 13.16 -1.50 -2.30
CA LEU A 150 14.04 -2.45 -1.64
C LEU A 150 14.47 -1.95 -0.25
N GLY A 151 14.27 -2.78 0.77
CA GLY A 151 14.52 -2.45 2.18
C GLY A 151 13.24 -2.28 3.00
N LEU A 152 12.08 -2.13 2.35
CA LEU A 152 10.79 -2.02 3.03
C LEU A 152 10.45 -3.28 3.84
N PHE A 153 10.77 -4.47 3.31
CA PHE A 153 10.58 -5.72 4.05
C PHE A 153 11.46 -5.73 5.29
N SER A 154 12.74 -5.38 5.14
CA SER A 154 13.71 -5.32 6.24
C SER A 154 13.24 -4.38 7.35
N TYR A 155 12.74 -3.19 6.98
CA TYR A 155 12.16 -2.23 7.93
C TYR A 155 11.00 -2.81 8.73
N LEU A 156 9.98 -3.36 8.06
CA LEU A 156 8.81 -3.95 8.73
C LEU A 156 9.19 -5.17 9.58
N ASN A 157 10.09 -6.01 9.06
CA ASN A 157 10.56 -7.21 9.75
C ASN A 157 11.28 -6.86 11.05
N THR A 158 12.21 -5.90 11.01
CA THR A 158 12.88 -5.39 12.21
C THR A 158 11.87 -4.78 13.18
N ALA A 159 10.98 -3.91 12.71
CA ALA A 159 9.98 -3.28 13.57
C ALA A 159 9.14 -4.32 14.34
N PHE A 160 8.63 -5.36 13.67
CA PHE A 160 7.81 -6.38 14.32
C PHE A 160 8.61 -7.35 15.18
N CYS A 161 9.77 -7.82 14.71
CA CYS A 161 10.60 -8.75 15.49
C CYS A 161 11.16 -8.09 16.76
N THR A 162 11.67 -6.87 16.67
CA THR A 162 12.26 -6.16 17.82
C THR A 162 11.20 -5.76 18.84
N SER A 163 9.99 -5.36 18.40
CA SER A 163 8.89 -4.99 19.30
C SER A 163 8.13 -6.20 19.87
N SER A 164 8.53 -7.43 19.55
CA SER A 164 7.79 -8.66 19.91
C SER A 164 6.33 -8.63 19.46
N THR A 165 6.04 -7.95 18.35
CA THR A 165 4.70 -7.89 17.78
C THR A 165 4.27 -9.30 17.36
N ARG A 166 3.04 -9.69 17.67
CA ARG A 166 2.44 -10.95 17.21
C ARG A 166 1.21 -10.63 16.36
N LEU A 167 1.32 -10.84 15.05
CA LEU A 167 0.20 -10.65 14.12
C LEU A 167 -0.48 -12.00 13.85
N THR A 168 -1.71 -12.18 14.34
CA THR A 168 -2.45 -13.44 14.18
C THR A 168 -3.56 -13.35 13.13
N ASN A 169 -4.00 -12.14 12.82
CA ASN A 169 -5.16 -11.88 11.97
C ASN A 169 -4.79 -11.34 10.59
N LEU A 170 -3.51 -11.00 10.36
CA LEU A 170 -3.00 -10.56 9.06
C LEU A 170 -1.97 -11.53 8.47
N LYS A 171 -1.98 -11.62 7.14
CA LYS A 171 -0.90 -12.17 6.33
C LYS A 171 -0.37 -11.07 5.41
N ILE A 172 0.83 -10.58 5.68
CA ILE A 172 1.39 -9.41 5.02
C ILE A 172 2.41 -9.85 3.96
N ILE A 173 2.21 -9.41 2.72
CA ILE A 173 3.13 -9.63 1.61
C ILE A 173 3.76 -8.29 1.23
N VAL A 174 5.07 -8.19 1.40
CA VAL A 174 5.85 -7.03 1.01
C VAL A 174 6.44 -7.29 -0.38
N HIS A 175 6.00 -6.50 -1.35
CA HIS A 175 6.44 -6.50 -2.73
C HIS A 175 7.44 -5.36 -2.94
N GLU A 176 8.71 -5.70 -3.03
CA GLU A 176 9.77 -4.73 -3.25
C GLU A 176 10.01 -4.54 -4.75
N LEU A 177 9.99 -3.28 -5.20
CA LEU A 177 10.31 -2.86 -6.55
C LEU A 177 11.82 -2.89 -6.73
N VAL A 178 12.30 -3.76 -7.61
CA VAL A 178 13.74 -3.99 -7.81
C VAL A 178 14.13 -3.79 -9.27
N GLY A 179 15.25 -3.10 -9.48
CA GLY A 179 15.96 -3.05 -10.76
C GLY A 179 17.30 -3.77 -10.67
N SER A 180 17.80 -4.27 -11.80
CA SER A 180 19.09 -4.98 -11.86
C SER A 180 20.25 -4.16 -11.29
N GLU A 181 20.27 -2.85 -11.53
CA GLU A 181 21.27 -1.95 -10.95
C GLU A 181 21.09 -1.72 -9.45
N MET A 182 19.83 -1.62 -8.99
CA MET A 182 19.51 -1.41 -7.57
C MET A 182 20.01 -2.58 -6.72
N LEU A 183 19.86 -3.81 -7.23
CA LEU A 183 20.33 -5.01 -6.55
C LEU A 183 21.85 -5.05 -6.39
N LYS A 184 22.61 -4.54 -7.38
CA LYS A 184 24.07 -4.44 -7.32
C LYS A 184 24.55 -3.42 -6.28
N LYS A 185 23.83 -2.30 -6.14
CA LYS A 185 24.14 -1.18 -5.22
C LYS A 185 23.58 -1.37 -3.80
N THR A 186 23.19 -2.60 -3.43
CA THR A 186 22.60 -2.86 -2.11
C THR A 186 23.58 -2.65 -0.97
N SER A 187 23.10 -2.01 0.09
CA SER A 187 23.86 -1.79 1.33
C SER A 187 24.21 -3.11 2.00
N ALA A 188 25.29 -3.11 2.81
CA ALA A 188 25.66 -4.27 3.62
C ALA A 188 24.52 -4.69 4.57
N HIS A 189 23.81 -3.71 5.13
CA HIS A 189 22.64 -3.95 5.97
C HIS A 189 21.54 -4.73 5.22
N GLU A 190 21.20 -4.35 3.99
CA GLU A 190 20.19 -5.07 3.22
C GLU A 190 20.64 -6.49 2.87
N LYS A 191 21.93 -6.69 2.55
CA LYS A 191 22.49 -8.02 2.31
C LYS A 191 22.37 -8.91 3.55
N PHE A 192 22.64 -8.38 4.74
CA PHE A 192 22.45 -9.08 6.01
C PHE A 192 20.97 -9.42 6.25
N MET A 193 20.07 -8.44 6.08
CA MET A 193 18.64 -8.61 6.36
C MET A 193 17.94 -9.64 5.46
N ARG A 194 18.49 -9.96 4.29
CA ARG A 194 17.98 -11.07 3.44
C ARG A 194 17.98 -12.42 4.15
N ASN A 195 18.96 -12.64 5.02
CA ASN A 195 19.16 -13.88 5.77
C ASN A 195 18.66 -13.79 7.22
N ALA A 196 18.20 -12.61 7.66
CA ALA A 196 17.69 -12.42 9.01
C ALA A 196 16.42 -13.26 9.26
N PRO A 197 16.18 -13.67 10.52
CA PRO A 197 14.92 -14.31 10.90
C PRO A 197 13.72 -13.46 10.49
N LYS A 198 12.72 -14.11 9.90
CA LYS A 198 11.54 -13.45 9.34
C LYS A 198 10.38 -13.57 10.31
N HIS A 199 9.64 -12.48 10.51
CA HIS A 199 8.39 -12.51 11.25
C HIS A 199 7.41 -13.50 10.58
N PRO A 200 6.73 -14.39 11.34
CA PRO A 200 5.91 -15.47 10.76
C PRO A 200 4.81 -15.00 9.80
N SER A 201 4.28 -13.80 10.03
CA SER A 201 3.20 -13.21 9.23
C SER A 201 3.67 -12.36 8.05
N LEU A 202 4.98 -12.16 7.88
CA LEU A 202 5.56 -11.40 6.77
C LEU A 202 6.11 -12.31 5.67
N ARG A 203 5.87 -11.97 4.41
CA ARG A 203 6.48 -12.61 3.24
C ARG A 203 7.06 -11.55 2.32
N ARG A 204 8.20 -11.87 1.71
CA ARG A 204 8.89 -11.01 0.74
C ARG A 204 8.62 -11.50 -0.68
N LYS A 205 8.33 -10.59 -1.60
CA LYS A 205 8.27 -10.81 -3.05
C LYS A 205 8.98 -9.67 -3.76
N TRP A 206 9.58 -9.94 -4.91
CA TRP A 206 10.22 -8.94 -5.74
C TRP A 206 9.41 -8.73 -7.02
N ILE A 207 9.27 -7.46 -7.40
CA ILE A 207 8.71 -7.06 -8.68
C ILE A 207 9.86 -6.45 -9.48
N HIS A 208 10.21 -7.10 -10.59
CA HIS A 208 11.32 -6.69 -11.42
C HIS A 208 10.90 -5.61 -12.42
N ALA A 209 11.82 -4.70 -12.70
CA ALA A 209 11.65 -3.69 -13.74
C ALA A 209 11.52 -4.34 -15.12
N GLU A 210 10.60 -3.82 -15.91
CA GLU A 210 10.54 -4.02 -17.36
C GLU A 210 11.10 -2.78 -18.05
N SER A 211 11.58 -2.94 -19.29
CA SER A 211 11.98 -1.82 -20.15
C SER A 211 10.82 -1.45 -21.06
N ASP A 212 10.43 -0.18 -21.06
CA ASP A 212 9.40 0.36 -21.97
C ASP A 212 9.99 1.15 -23.16
N GLY A 213 11.32 1.13 -23.30
CA GLY A 213 12.06 1.90 -24.31
C GLY A 213 12.47 3.30 -23.87
N ASN A 214 11.81 3.88 -22.87
CA ASN A 214 12.11 5.22 -22.31
C ASN A 214 12.60 5.16 -20.85
N GLY A 215 12.55 4.00 -20.21
CA GLY A 215 13.07 3.79 -18.87
C GLY A 215 12.66 2.46 -18.27
N HIS A 216 12.80 2.37 -16.95
CA HIS A 216 12.35 1.25 -16.16
C HIS A 216 10.92 1.49 -15.66
N VAL A 217 10.04 0.54 -15.93
CA VAL A 217 8.65 0.55 -15.46
C VAL A 217 8.37 -0.74 -14.71
N TRP A 218 7.65 -0.64 -13.60
CA TRP A 218 7.23 -1.79 -12.82
C TRP A 218 5.73 -1.97 -12.92
N ASN A 219 5.27 -3.16 -13.34
CA ASN A 219 3.87 -3.54 -13.25
C ASN A 219 3.58 -3.99 -11.81
N VAL A 220 3.16 -3.04 -10.96
CA VAL A 220 3.02 -3.23 -9.51
C VAL A 220 1.82 -4.09 -9.15
N LEU A 221 0.69 -3.84 -9.82
CA LEU A 221 -0.57 -4.56 -9.60
C LEU A 221 -1.33 -4.61 -10.92
N ASP A 222 -1.84 -5.78 -11.25
CA ASP A 222 -2.93 -5.96 -12.21
C ASP A 222 -3.88 -7.00 -11.61
N ASP A 223 -5.08 -6.57 -11.22
CA ASP A 223 -6.14 -7.45 -10.70
C ASP A 223 -7.35 -7.55 -11.65
N GLY A 224 -7.17 -7.18 -12.92
CA GLY A 224 -8.22 -7.12 -13.94
C GLY A 224 -9.20 -5.96 -13.79
N LYS A 225 -9.26 -5.33 -12.60
CA LYS A 225 -10.07 -4.11 -12.36
C LYS A 225 -9.22 -2.86 -12.33
N PHE A 226 -8.03 -2.96 -11.77
CA PHE A 226 -7.08 -1.87 -11.65
C PHE A 226 -5.69 -2.30 -12.10
N ILE A 227 -5.03 -1.40 -12.79
CA ILE A 227 -3.62 -1.52 -13.18
C ILE A 227 -2.87 -0.40 -12.45
N VAL A 228 -1.84 -0.78 -11.70
CA VAL A 228 -0.92 0.15 -11.04
C VAL A 228 0.47 -0.12 -11.61
N LYS A 229 1.07 0.93 -12.15
CA LYS A 229 2.47 0.94 -12.59
C LYS A 229 3.26 1.91 -11.73
N ALA A 230 4.57 1.68 -11.65
CA ALA A 230 5.48 2.60 -11.01
C ALA A 230 6.66 2.91 -11.94
N ALA A 231 7.22 4.10 -11.79
CA ALA A 231 8.47 4.52 -12.42
C ALA A 231 9.37 5.20 -11.38
N THR A 232 10.67 5.23 -11.64
CA THR A 232 11.62 5.90 -10.75
C THR A 232 11.52 7.41 -10.87
N LEU A 233 11.60 8.10 -9.74
CA LEU A 233 11.68 9.57 -9.66
C LEU A 233 13.08 10.00 -9.18
N LYS A 234 13.50 11.18 -9.62
CA LYS A 234 14.75 11.80 -9.15
C LYS A 234 14.56 12.30 -7.71
N HIS A 235 15.29 11.71 -6.76
CA HIS A 235 15.26 12.09 -5.35
C HIS A 235 16.60 11.72 -4.66
N THR A 236 16.76 12.06 -3.37
CA THR A 236 17.99 11.77 -2.61
C THR A 236 18.19 10.27 -2.32
N VAL A 237 17.08 9.52 -2.30
CA VAL A 237 17.05 8.06 -2.22
C VAL A 237 16.21 7.51 -3.37
N THR A 238 16.28 6.20 -3.61
CA THR A 238 15.41 5.53 -4.59
C THR A 238 13.94 5.82 -4.27
N SER A 239 13.26 6.48 -5.20
CA SER A 239 11.87 6.91 -5.06
C SER A 239 11.06 6.53 -6.28
N PHE A 240 9.78 6.23 -6.06
CA PHE A 240 8.83 5.80 -7.07
C PHE A 240 7.60 6.71 -7.10
N GLY A 241 7.06 6.89 -8.30
CA GLY A 241 5.78 7.54 -8.58
C GLY A 241 4.85 6.63 -9.35
#